data_AF-A0A6J4LIA8-F1
#
_entry.id   AF-A0A6J4LIA8-F1
#
_cell.length_a   1.000
_cell.length_b   1.000
_cell.length_c   1.000
_cell.angle_alpha   90.00
_cell.angle_beta   90.00
_cell.angle_gamma   90.00
#
_symmetry.space_group_name_H-M   'P 1'
#
loop_
_entity.id
_entity.type
_entity.pdbx_description
1 polymer ?
#
loop_
_entity_poly.entity_id
_entity_poly.type
_entity_poly.pdbx_seq_one_letter_code
_entity_poly.pdbx_strand_id
1 'polypeptide(L)'
;MNRRQSYILVAAMLLLLPLIWAATRLTGRDPRTEEPVTSSAAAAGATPGVVKSAPTPAEAAAAYGVDLPPDVAKLLREGRNWRASRRLRELVKADSDPELVLVAARANAAWGAWGAVRSLLDGKPWLDRAGGGDGWYLLARAREEDRRWAEAADGYARYLRARPAGGAPGAERTVAELRHALVLLRAGR
;
A
#
# COMPACT_ATOMS: atom_id res chain seq x y z
N MET A 1 -18.02 -8.57 -52.62
CA MET A 1 -18.22 -9.47 -51.47
C MET A 1 -17.67 -8.78 -50.23
N ASN A 2 -18.58 -8.37 -49.34
CA ASN A 2 -18.47 -7.12 -48.57
C ASN A 2 -17.81 -7.28 -47.20
N ARG A 3 -16.76 -6.48 -46.94
CA ARG A 3 -15.97 -6.35 -45.69
C ARG A 3 -16.77 -6.00 -44.42
N ARG A 4 -18.10 -5.95 -44.45
CA ARG A 4 -18.95 -5.53 -43.33
C ARG A 4 -19.38 -6.68 -42.40
N GLN A 5 -19.31 -7.94 -42.84
CA GLN A 5 -19.72 -9.09 -42.03
C GLN A 5 -18.67 -9.55 -41.01
N SER A 6 -17.39 -9.23 -41.19
CA SER A 6 -16.31 -9.64 -40.27
C SER A 6 -16.27 -8.83 -38.96
N TYR A 7 -16.90 -7.66 -38.90
CA TYR A 7 -16.87 -6.79 -37.72
C TYR A 7 -17.94 -7.12 -36.67
N ILE A 8 -19.00 -7.83 -37.05
CA ILE A 8 -20.10 -8.18 -36.13
C ILE A 8 -19.71 -9.36 -35.23
N LEU A 9 -18.85 -10.27 -35.71
CA LEU A 9 -18.37 -11.41 -34.91
C LEU A 9 -17.26 -11.02 -33.91
N VAL A 10 -16.48 -9.97 -34.17
CA VAL A 10 -15.44 -9.49 -33.24
C VAL A 10 -16.04 -8.60 -32.13
N ALA A 11 -17.13 -7.88 -32.41
CA ALA A 11 -17.78 -7.00 -31.43
C ALA A 11 -18.59 -7.77 -30.36
N ALA A 12 -19.09 -8.97 -30.67
CA ALA A 12 -19.83 -9.80 -29.71
C ALA A 12 -18.92 -10.58 -28.73
N MET A 13 -17.63 -10.76 -29.04
CA MET A 13 -16.68 -11.52 -28.22
C MET A 13 -15.89 -10.64 -27.21
N LEU A 14 -16.01 -9.31 -27.31
CA LEU A 14 -15.33 -8.33 -26.44
C LEU A 14 -16.26 -7.70 -25.38
N LEU A 15 -17.48 -8.23 -25.20
CA LEU A 15 -18.44 -7.80 -24.17
C LEU A 15 -18.71 -8.86 -23.09
N LEU A 16 -17.88 -9.91 -23.00
CA LEU A 16 -18.02 -11.00 -22.02
C LEU A 16 -16.72 -11.32 -21.24
N LEU A 17 -15.81 -10.35 -21.11
CA LEU A 17 -14.52 -10.52 -20.42
C LEU A 17 -14.23 -9.62 -19.18
N PRO A 18 -15.21 -8.93 -18.54
CA PRO A 18 -14.99 -8.39 -17.19
C PRO A 18 -15.79 -9.12 -16.09
N LEU A 19 -16.53 -10.19 -16.41
CA LEU A 19 -17.37 -10.92 -15.43
C LEU A 19 -16.69 -12.14 -14.79
N ILE A 20 -15.44 -12.43 -15.17
CA ILE A 20 -14.65 -13.56 -14.64
C ILE A 20 -13.52 -13.03 -13.75
N TRP A 21 -13.89 -12.39 -12.64
CA TRP A 21 -12.97 -12.24 -11.49
C TRP A 21 -13.70 -12.15 -10.14
N ALA A 22 -15.03 -12.02 -10.16
CA ALA A 22 -15.85 -11.94 -8.95
C ALA A 22 -16.39 -13.30 -8.42
N ALA A 23 -15.98 -14.44 -9.00
CA ALA A 23 -16.62 -15.74 -8.71
C ALA A 23 -15.67 -16.87 -8.22
N THR A 24 -14.40 -16.61 -7.90
CA THR A 24 -13.45 -17.66 -7.45
C THR A 24 -13.09 -17.61 -5.95
N ARG A 25 -13.91 -16.99 -5.11
CA ARG A 25 -13.77 -17.08 -3.62
C ARG A 25 -14.87 -17.87 -2.93
N LEU A 26 -15.58 -18.74 -3.64
CA LEU A 26 -16.65 -19.56 -3.08
C LEU A 26 -16.64 -21.00 -3.63
N THR A 27 -15.55 -21.74 -3.48
CA THR A 27 -15.58 -23.21 -3.58
C THR A 27 -14.28 -23.81 -3.04
N GLY A 28 -14.38 -24.45 -1.86
CA GLY A 28 -13.26 -25.17 -1.25
C GLY A 28 -13.46 -25.48 0.23
N ARG A 29 -14.69 -25.84 0.65
CA ARG A 29 -14.92 -26.49 1.95
C ARG A 29 -14.91 -27.99 1.68
N ASP A 30 -13.82 -28.64 2.03
CA ASP A 30 -13.66 -30.09 1.94
C ASP A 30 -14.27 -30.71 3.22
N PRO A 31 -15.36 -31.50 3.16
CA PRO A 31 -15.88 -32.19 4.34
C PRO A 31 -15.06 -33.47 4.57
N ARG A 32 -13.84 -33.33 5.08
CA ARG A 32 -13.10 -34.45 5.68
C ARG A 32 -13.34 -34.44 7.19
N THR A 33 -14.23 -35.33 7.60
CA THR A 33 -14.21 -36.13 8.84
C THR A 33 -13.54 -35.46 10.04
N GLU A 34 -14.37 -34.84 10.88
CA GLU A 34 -13.98 -34.39 12.22
C GLU A 34 -13.63 -35.61 13.09
N GLU A 35 -12.34 -35.89 13.24
CA GLU A 35 -11.81 -36.63 14.39
C GLU A 35 -11.71 -35.63 15.57
N PRO A 36 -12.30 -35.92 16.74
CA PRO A 36 -12.17 -35.06 17.91
C PRO A 36 -10.75 -35.20 18.48
N VAL A 37 -9.81 -34.39 17.99
CA VAL A 37 -8.56 -34.15 18.71
C VAL A 37 -8.91 -33.42 20.00
N THR A 38 -8.82 -34.17 21.10
CA THR A 38 -8.96 -33.68 22.46
C THR A 38 -8.00 -32.52 22.67
N SER A 39 -8.55 -31.31 22.67
CA SER A 39 -7.90 -30.09 23.09
C SER A 39 -7.55 -30.22 24.58
N SER A 40 -6.33 -30.68 24.87
CA SER A 40 -5.77 -30.73 26.22
C SER A 40 -4.72 -29.64 26.39
N ALA A 41 -4.92 -28.87 27.45
CA ALA A 41 -4.23 -27.64 27.81
C ALA A 41 -2.70 -27.74 27.90
N ALA A 42 -2.01 -26.69 27.41
CA ALA A 42 -1.01 -25.90 28.14
C ALA A 42 0.03 -25.27 27.19
N ALA A 43 -0.29 -24.11 26.65
CA ALA A 43 0.73 -23.11 26.29
C ALA A 43 0.19 -21.74 26.71
N ALA A 44 0.89 -21.14 27.66
CA ALA A 44 0.58 -19.90 28.35
C ALA A 44 0.16 -18.74 27.41
N GLY A 45 -0.97 -18.11 27.73
CA GLY A 45 -1.06 -16.67 27.92
C GLY A 45 -0.62 -15.71 26.82
N ALA A 46 -0.51 -16.12 25.56
CA ALA A 46 -0.30 -15.19 24.45
C ALA A 46 -1.67 -14.73 23.93
N THR A 47 -2.18 -13.60 24.42
CA THR A 47 -3.18 -12.84 23.65
C THR A 47 -2.59 -12.62 22.25
N PRO A 48 -3.29 -12.96 21.15
CA PRO A 48 -2.81 -12.63 19.82
C PRO A 48 -2.60 -11.12 19.79
N GLY A 49 -1.32 -10.71 19.79
CA GLY A 49 -0.96 -9.31 19.81
C GLY A 49 -1.59 -8.66 18.60
N VAL A 50 -2.47 -7.67 18.84
CA VAL A 50 -3.01 -6.83 17.78
C VAL A 50 -1.82 -6.08 17.18
N VAL A 51 -1.24 -6.64 16.12
CA VAL A 51 -0.19 -6.00 15.34
C VAL A 51 -0.82 -4.71 14.79
N LYS A 52 -0.44 -3.56 15.36
CA LYS A 52 -0.99 -2.27 14.94
C LYS A 52 -0.71 -2.06 13.47
N SER A 53 -1.74 -2.11 12.62
CA SER A 53 -1.63 -1.90 11.18
C SER A 53 -0.87 -0.60 10.85
N ALA A 54 -0.29 -0.56 9.64
CA ALA A 54 0.30 0.66 9.12
C ALA A 54 -0.71 1.83 9.18
N PRO A 55 -0.27 3.06 9.50
CA PRO A 55 -1.17 4.18 9.67
C PRO A 55 -1.94 4.46 8.38
N THR A 56 -3.23 4.70 8.54
CA THR A 56 -4.10 5.16 7.45
C THR A 56 -3.70 6.57 6.99
N PRO A 57 -4.11 7.00 5.79
CA PRO A 57 -3.89 8.37 5.34
C PRO A 57 -4.44 9.44 6.30
N ALA A 58 -5.59 9.18 6.94
CA ALA A 58 -6.20 10.09 7.90
C ALA A 58 -5.37 10.21 9.19
N GLU A 59 -4.88 9.09 9.72
CA GLU A 59 -4.00 9.07 10.89
C GLU A 59 -2.66 9.76 10.60
N ALA A 60 -2.11 9.57 9.39
CA ALA A 60 -0.90 10.25 8.97
C ALA A 60 -1.09 11.78 8.89
N ALA A 61 -2.20 12.24 8.30
CA ALA A 61 -2.51 13.67 8.25
C ALA A 61 -2.59 14.30 9.66
N ALA A 62 -3.24 13.61 10.60
CA ALA A 62 -3.30 14.04 12.00
C ALA A 62 -1.92 14.03 12.67
N ALA A 63 -1.12 12.97 12.46
CA ALA A 63 0.22 12.85 13.04
C ALA A 63 1.20 13.92 12.53
N TYR A 64 1.06 14.35 11.28
CA TYR A 64 1.88 15.40 10.68
C TYR A 64 1.33 16.81 10.92
N GLY A 65 0.13 16.96 11.51
CA GLY A 65 -0.50 18.26 11.73
C GLY A 65 -0.94 18.97 10.44
N VAL A 66 -1.23 18.22 9.37
CA VAL A 66 -1.65 18.78 8.08
C VAL A 66 -3.11 19.21 8.17
N ASP A 67 -3.37 20.52 8.00
CA ASP A 67 -4.73 21.05 7.88
C ASP A 67 -5.29 20.73 6.49
N LEU A 68 -6.37 19.94 6.46
CA LEU A 68 -7.02 19.49 5.24
C LEU A 68 -8.41 20.09 5.13
N PRO A 69 -8.86 20.44 3.91
CA PRO A 69 -10.26 20.79 3.69
C PRO A 69 -11.21 19.74 4.30
N PRO A 70 -12.31 20.14 4.97
CA PRO A 70 -13.16 19.22 5.72
C PRO A 70 -13.71 18.05 4.88
N ASP A 71 -13.97 18.27 3.60
CA ASP A 71 -14.44 17.24 2.66
C ASP A 71 -13.33 16.20 2.38
N VAL A 72 -12.08 16.63 2.20
CA VAL A 72 -10.93 15.74 2.02
C VAL A 72 -10.67 14.93 3.29
N ALA A 73 -10.65 15.57 4.44
CA ALA A 73 -10.47 14.91 5.74
C ALA A 73 -11.56 13.84 5.98
N LYS A 74 -12.82 14.15 5.63
CA LYS A 74 -13.94 13.19 5.67
C LYS A 74 -13.69 12.00 4.75
N LEU A 75 -13.28 12.21 3.50
CA LEU A 75 -13.00 11.12 2.56
C LEU A 75 -11.88 10.19 3.04
N LEU A 76 -10.81 10.73 3.65
CA LEU A 76 -9.72 9.92 4.19
C LEU A 76 -10.18 9.07 5.39
N ARG A 77 -10.99 9.64 6.30
CA ARG A 77 -11.55 8.91 7.45
C ARG A 77 -12.50 7.79 7.03
N GLU A 78 -13.26 8.00 5.96
CA GLU A 78 -14.16 6.99 5.38
C GLU A 78 -13.44 5.94 4.52
N GLY A 79 -12.11 6.03 4.37
CA GLY A 79 -11.34 5.12 3.52
C GLY A 79 -11.62 5.27 2.02
N ARG A 80 -12.25 6.38 1.58
CA ARG A 80 -12.54 6.67 0.17
C ARG A 80 -11.30 7.20 -0.56
N ASN A 81 -10.22 6.44 -0.50
CA ASN A 81 -8.86 6.85 -0.86
C ASN A 81 -8.71 7.28 -2.32
N TRP A 82 -9.42 6.64 -3.26
CA TRP A 82 -9.43 7.08 -4.66
C TRP A 82 -9.97 8.51 -4.82
N ARG A 83 -11.12 8.81 -4.19
CA ARG A 83 -11.74 10.15 -4.29
C ARG A 83 -10.93 11.18 -3.52
N ALA A 84 -10.40 10.82 -2.35
CA ALA A 84 -9.51 11.67 -1.59
C ALA A 84 -8.23 12.01 -2.37
N SER A 85 -7.61 11.02 -3.03
CA SER A 85 -6.40 11.22 -3.86
C SER A 85 -6.65 12.18 -5.03
N ARG A 86 -7.86 12.16 -5.61
CA ARG A 86 -8.24 13.12 -6.66
C ARG A 86 -8.30 14.54 -6.12
N ARG A 87 -8.90 14.76 -4.94
CA ARG A 87 -8.93 16.08 -4.30
C ARG A 87 -7.55 16.54 -3.86
N LEU A 88 -6.75 15.67 -3.26
CA LEU A 88 -5.37 15.97 -2.85
C LEU A 88 -4.50 16.38 -4.04
N ARG A 89 -4.74 15.83 -5.24
CA ARG A 89 -4.05 16.26 -6.46
C ARG A 89 -4.35 17.72 -6.85
N GLU A 90 -5.53 18.22 -6.52
CA GLU A 90 -5.90 19.62 -6.75
C GLU A 90 -5.22 20.56 -5.75
N LEU A 91 -4.82 20.03 -4.57
CA LEU A 91 -4.17 20.78 -3.49
C LEU A 91 -2.64 20.76 -3.57
N VAL A 92 -2.06 19.63 -3.99
CA VAL A 92 -0.60 19.44 -4.06
C VAL A 92 -0.03 20.19 -5.28
N LYS A 93 0.91 21.09 -4.99
CA LYS A 93 1.71 21.87 -5.93
C LYS A 93 3.19 21.50 -5.80
N ALA A 94 4.02 22.05 -6.68
CA ALA A 94 5.45 21.76 -6.71
C ALA A 94 6.19 22.19 -5.43
N ASP A 95 5.71 23.26 -4.80
CA ASP A 95 6.21 23.91 -3.59
C ASP A 95 5.36 23.59 -2.34
N SER A 96 4.45 22.61 -2.43
CA SER A 96 3.64 22.19 -1.29
C SER A 96 4.50 21.67 -0.14
N ASP A 97 3.96 21.87 1.06
CA ASP A 97 4.47 21.31 2.30
C ASP A 97 4.75 19.79 2.15
N PRO A 98 5.97 19.30 2.49
CA PRO A 98 6.31 17.89 2.36
C PRO A 98 5.33 16.93 3.02
N GLU A 99 4.79 17.32 4.17
CA GLU A 99 3.83 16.56 4.96
C GLU A 99 2.50 16.38 4.21
N LEU A 100 2.02 17.43 3.53
CA LEU A 100 0.87 17.32 2.62
C LEU A 100 1.15 16.36 1.46
N VAL A 101 2.35 16.41 0.89
CA VAL A 101 2.76 15.48 -0.18
C VAL A 101 2.80 14.03 0.33
N LEU A 102 3.25 13.80 1.56
CA LEU A 102 3.25 12.47 2.19
C LEU A 102 1.83 11.95 2.43
N VAL A 103 0.89 12.80 2.86
CA VAL A 103 -0.53 12.44 2.97
C VAL A 103 -1.09 12.05 1.61
N ALA A 104 -0.81 12.82 0.56
CA ALA A 104 -1.22 12.50 -0.80
C ALA A 104 -0.61 11.19 -1.31
N ALA A 105 0.67 10.94 -1.04
CA ALA A 105 1.33 9.69 -1.39
C ALA A 105 0.70 8.50 -0.65
N ARG A 106 0.43 8.61 0.65
CA ARG A 106 -0.21 7.55 1.43
C ARG A 106 -1.64 7.29 0.96
N ALA A 107 -2.40 8.34 0.61
CA ALA A 107 -3.73 8.20 0.02
C ALA A 107 -3.66 7.42 -1.31
N ASN A 108 -2.71 7.72 -2.19
CA ASN A 108 -2.52 6.98 -3.45
C ASN A 108 -2.10 5.52 -3.21
N ALA A 109 -1.19 5.27 -2.25
CA ALA A 109 -0.77 3.93 -1.85
C ALA A 109 -1.96 3.08 -1.35
N ALA A 110 -2.87 3.68 -0.60
CA ALA A 110 -4.00 2.98 0.04
C ALA A 110 -5.06 2.44 -0.94
N TRP A 111 -5.02 2.83 -2.23
CA TRP A 111 -5.82 2.19 -3.28
C TRP A 111 -4.96 1.57 -4.40
N GLY A 112 -3.65 1.47 -4.20
CA GLY A 112 -2.73 0.80 -5.12
C GLY A 112 -2.16 1.66 -6.25
N ALA A 113 -2.28 2.98 -6.20
CA ALA A 113 -1.74 3.88 -7.23
C ALA A 113 -0.24 4.17 -7.06
N TRP A 114 0.56 3.11 -7.09
CA TRP A 114 2.01 3.16 -6.83
C TRP A 114 2.80 4.05 -7.81
N GLY A 115 2.38 4.12 -9.08
CA GLY A 115 2.99 5.05 -10.05
C GLY A 115 2.82 6.53 -9.66
N ALA A 116 1.68 6.89 -9.05
CA ALA A 116 1.46 8.24 -8.53
C ALA A 116 2.30 8.50 -7.28
N VAL A 117 2.44 7.50 -6.39
CA VAL A 117 3.33 7.57 -5.22
C VAL A 117 4.76 7.86 -5.66
N ARG A 118 5.29 7.11 -6.64
CA ARG A 118 6.63 7.37 -7.19
C ARG A 118 6.73 8.79 -7.76
N SER A 119 5.77 9.21 -8.56
CA SER A 119 5.79 10.56 -9.16
C SER A 119 5.80 11.69 -8.13
N LEU A 120 5.15 11.50 -6.98
CA LEU A 120 5.12 12.48 -5.88
C LEU A 120 6.44 12.54 -5.10
N LEU A 121 7.10 11.40 -4.91
CA LEU A 121 8.20 11.25 -3.94
C LEU A 121 9.60 11.15 -4.58
N ASP A 122 9.71 10.68 -5.82
CA ASP A 122 11.02 10.43 -6.44
C ASP A 122 11.83 11.73 -6.56
N GLY A 123 13.12 11.66 -6.17
CA GLY A 123 14.03 12.80 -6.19
C GLY A 123 13.74 13.91 -5.15
N LYS A 124 12.78 13.75 -4.22
CA LYS A 124 12.50 14.77 -3.22
C LYS A 124 13.59 14.82 -2.14
N PRO A 125 14.23 15.98 -1.89
CA PRO A 125 15.37 16.08 -0.95
C PRO A 125 14.96 16.02 0.52
N TRP A 126 13.68 16.17 0.82
CA TRP A 126 13.14 16.19 2.19
C TRP A 126 12.75 14.81 2.72
N LEU A 127 12.89 13.73 1.93
CA LEU A 127 12.44 12.38 2.31
C LEU A 127 13.08 11.85 3.60
N ASP A 128 14.31 12.27 3.91
CA ASP A 128 15.01 11.85 5.14
C ASP A 128 14.48 12.55 6.41
N ARG A 129 13.78 13.68 6.27
CA ARG A 129 13.36 14.53 7.40
C ARG A 129 11.84 14.55 7.59
N ALA A 130 11.09 14.75 6.51
CA ALA A 130 9.64 14.87 6.57
C ALA A 130 8.99 13.55 7.03
N GLY A 131 7.98 13.64 7.90
CA GLY A 131 7.30 12.48 8.46
C GLY A 131 8.25 11.44 9.11
N GLY A 132 9.42 11.86 9.59
CA GLY A 132 10.43 10.97 10.17
C GLY A 132 10.93 9.88 9.22
N GLY A 133 10.95 10.13 7.91
CA GLY A 133 11.42 9.16 6.92
C GLY A 133 10.34 8.29 6.29
N ASP A 134 9.05 8.52 6.56
CA ASP A 134 7.94 7.72 6.01
C ASP A 134 7.89 7.69 4.48
N GLY A 135 8.35 8.77 3.84
CA GLY A 135 8.45 8.83 2.39
C GLY A 135 9.32 7.73 1.79
N TRP A 136 10.36 7.28 2.50
CA TRP A 136 11.23 6.21 2.03
C TRP A 136 10.53 4.85 1.95
N TYR A 137 9.65 4.54 2.91
CA TYR A 137 8.87 3.31 2.87
C TYR A 137 7.90 3.32 1.68
N LEU A 138 7.18 4.43 1.49
CA LEU A 138 6.22 4.57 0.38
C LEU A 138 6.91 4.51 -0.99
N LEU A 139 8.06 5.18 -1.15
CA LEU A 139 8.84 5.17 -2.38
C LEU A 139 9.46 3.78 -2.64
N ALA A 140 9.96 3.10 -1.61
CA ALA A 140 10.47 1.74 -1.70
C ALA A 140 9.37 0.77 -2.15
N ARG A 141 8.17 0.86 -1.57
CA ARG A 141 7.00 0.09 -2.01
C ARG A 141 6.65 0.35 -3.46
N ALA A 142 6.63 1.61 -3.89
CA ALA A 142 6.34 1.95 -5.28
C ALA A 142 7.37 1.39 -6.26
N ARG A 143 8.66 1.43 -5.89
CA ARG A 143 9.75 0.84 -6.68
C ARG A 143 9.72 -0.69 -6.71
N GLU A 144 9.30 -1.32 -5.62
CA GLU A 144 9.08 -2.76 -5.55
C GLU A 144 7.98 -3.20 -6.52
N GLU A 145 6.87 -2.46 -6.59
CA GLU A 145 5.77 -2.73 -7.53
C GLU A 145 6.21 -2.57 -9.00
N ASP A 146 7.09 -1.59 -9.27
CA ASP A 146 7.73 -1.40 -10.58
C ASP A 146 8.90 -2.38 -10.85
N ARG A 147 9.14 -3.37 -9.97
CA ARG A 147 10.25 -4.34 -10.05
C ARG A 147 11.66 -3.74 -10.07
N ARG A 148 11.82 -2.51 -9.56
CA ARG A 148 13.12 -1.83 -9.41
C ARG A 148 13.80 -2.29 -8.12
N TRP A 149 14.21 -3.56 -8.07
CA TRP A 149 14.60 -4.26 -6.84
C TRP A 149 15.74 -3.58 -6.06
N ALA A 150 16.81 -3.18 -6.76
CA ALA A 150 17.95 -2.52 -6.12
C ALA A 150 17.55 -1.20 -5.46
N GLU A 151 16.76 -0.37 -6.15
CA GLU A 151 16.32 0.92 -5.63
C GLU A 151 15.24 0.80 -4.55
N ALA A 152 14.41 -0.25 -4.61
CA ALA A 152 13.48 -0.59 -3.54
C ALA A 152 14.24 -0.97 -2.27
N ALA A 153 15.29 -1.79 -2.39
CA ALA A 153 16.15 -2.16 -1.27
C ALA A 153 16.81 -0.92 -0.64
N ASP A 154 17.36 -0.03 -1.46
CA ASP A 154 17.96 1.22 -0.96
C ASP A 154 16.95 2.12 -0.24
N GLY A 155 15.70 2.17 -0.73
CA GLY A 155 14.62 2.90 -0.09
C GLY A 155 14.25 2.31 1.28
N TYR A 156 14.07 0.98 1.37
CA TYR A 156 13.81 0.33 2.66
C TYR A 156 14.97 0.50 3.64
N ALA A 157 16.22 0.38 3.18
CA ALA A 157 17.38 0.61 4.01
C ALA A 157 17.41 2.02 4.61
N ARG A 158 17.05 3.06 3.83
CA ARG A 158 16.93 4.43 4.33
C ARG A 158 15.81 4.58 5.36
N TYR A 159 14.64 4.03 5.10
CA TYR A 159 13.53 4.01 6.06
C TYR A 159 13.94 3.34 7.40
N LEU A 160 14.59 2.18 7.33
CA LEU A 160 15.03 1.42 8.51
C LEU A 160 16.12 2.15 9.30
N ARG A 161 16.98 2.93 8.62
CA ARG A 161 18.00 3.77 9.27
C ARG A 161 17.39 4.96 9.99
N ALA A 162 16.36 5.59 9.42
CA ALA A 162 15.69 6.74 10.03
C ALA A 162 14.93 6.38 11.33
N ARG A 163 14.59 5.10 11.52
CA ARG A 163 13.85 4.60 12.69
C ARG A 163 14.56 3.46 13.40
N PRO A 164 15.73 3.68 14.02
CA PRO A 164 16.50 2.60 14.64
C PRO A 164 15.65 1.80 15.64
N ALA A 165 15.97 0.52 15.82
CA ALA A 165 15.27 -0.40 16.71
C ALA A 165 15.47 -0.01 18.19
N GLY A 166 14.82 1.06 18.63
CA GLY A 166 14.70 1.47 20.03
C GLY A 166 13.26 1.24 20.49
N GLY A 167 13.01 0.15 21.22
CA GLY A 167 11.68 -0.28 21.65
C GLY A 167 11.04 -1.34 20.74
N ALA A 168 9.79 -1.73 21.03
CA ALA A 168 9.07 -2.70 20.21
C ALA A 168 8.84 -2.14 18.79
N PRO A 169 9.28 -2.82 17.72
CA PRO A 169 9.11 -2.32 16.36
C PRO A 169 7.62 -2.22 16.04
N GLY A 170 7.19 -1.04 15.57
CA GLY A 170 5.85 -0.89 15.01
C GLY A 170 5.68 -1.79 13.79
N ALA A 171 4.47 -2.28 13.52
CA ALA A 171 4.24 -3.27 12.46
C ALA A 171 4.77 -2.84 11.08
N GLU A 172 4.71 -1.54 10.76
CA GLU A 172 5.23 -1.02 9.49
C GLU A 172 6.74 -1.25 9.37
N ARG A 173 7.49 -1.14 10.48
CA ARG A 173 8.93 -1.44 10.51
C ARG A 173 9.19 -2.92 10.27
N THR A 174 8.50 -3.82 10.99
CA THR A 174 8.66 -5.27 10.79
C THR A 174 8.34 -5.67 9.34
N VAL A 175 7.28 -5.10 8.76
CA VAL A 175 6.93 -5.31 7.35
C VAL A 175 8.03 -4.76 6.43
N ALA A 176 8.61 -3.60 6.73
CA ALA A 176 9.71 -3.04 5.97
C ALA A 176 10.98 -3.93 6.02
N GLU A 177 11.31 -4.51 7.18
CA GLU A 177 12.44 -5.45 7.33
C GLU A 177 12.25 -6.71 6.47
N LEU A 178 11.07 -7.33 6.55
CA LEU A 178 10.73 -8.49 5.72
C LEU A 178 10.82 -8.15 4.22
N ARG A 179 10.21 -7.04 3.82
CA ARG A 179 10.21 -6.61 2.42
C ARG A 179 11.62 -6.28 1.94
N HIS A 180 12.43 -5.62 2.77
CA HIS A 180 13.84 -5.33 2.48
C HIS A 180 14.60 -6.62 2.16
N ALA A 181 14.50 -7.64 3.01
CA ALA A 181 15.13 -8.93 2.76
C ALA A 181 14.63 -9.58 1.45
N LEU A 182 13.32 -9.56 1.19
CA LEU A 182 12.75 -10.11 -0.04
C LEU A 182 13.23 -9.38 -1.31
N VAL A 183 13.36 -8.05 -1.27
CA VAL A 183 13.85 -7.30 -2.44
C VAL A 183 15.36 -7.45 -2.63
N LEU A 184 16.15 -7.67 -1.57
CA LEU A 184 17.57 -8.02 -1.68
C LEU A 184 17.73 -9.36 -2.40
N LEU A 185 16.98 -10.39 -1.99
CA LEU A 185 16.98 -11.69 -2.66
C LEU A 185 16.62 -11.58 -4.14
N ARG A 186 15.59 -10.79 -4.49
CA ARG A 186 15.20 -10.54 -5.91
C ARG A 186 16.24 -9.73 -6.68
N ALA A 187 17.04 -8.93 -6.00
CA ALA A 187 18.17 -8.21 -6.59
C ALA A 187 19.44 -9.07 -6.69
N GLY A 188 19.42 -10.32 -6.22
CA GLY A 188 20.60 -11.19 -6.19
C GLY A 188 21.63 -10.80 -5.12
N ARG A 189 21.17 -10.21 -4.01
CA ARG A 189 21.99 -9.78 -2.86
C ARG A 189 21.60 -10.51 -1.58
#